data_AF-L1JMZ7-F1
#
_entry.id   AF-L1JMZ7-F1
#
_cell.length_a   1.000
_cell.length_b   1.000
_cell.length_c   1.000
_cell.angle_alpha   90.00
_cell.angle_beta   90.00
_cell.angle_gamma   90.00
#
_symmetry.space_group_name_H-M   'P 1'
#
loop_
_entity.id
_entity.type
_entity.pdbx_description
1 polymer ?
#
loop_
_entity_poly.entity_id
_entity_poly.type
_entity_poly.pdbx_seq_one_letter_code
_entity_poly.pdbx_strand_id
1 'polypeptide(L)'
;SLGQMRMGVWARLDVVAGILGLHSDGEACGLGHVVANKGGVGIGLWVWDTSMAFVASHLAAHQNQTKRRNEDYSEIAGGLKLGRYSNCDLFSQFHHVTWMGDLNYRLDFNPEVFGEGANSKTPPKELFDTIEKMVQEKQFAELLSYDQLIKAREQRESFLGFHEGQITHPPTFKVERKKGIQYISERSPAYCDRILWRSFDTLMSQCSDLWSGNEVSSSDHKPV
;
A
#
# COMPACT_ATOMS: atom_id res chain seq x y z
N SER A 1 -3.14 8.85 14.96
CA SER A 1 -2.49 9.55 13.84
C SER A 1 -0.99 9.60 14.08
N LEU A 2 -0.16 9.63 13.04
CA LEU A 2 1.29 9.73 13.15
C LEU A 2 1.83 10.66 12.06
N GLY A 3 2.48 11.76 12.44
CA GLY A 3 2.86 12.82 11.50
C GLY A 3 1.67 13.34 10.70
N GLN A 4 1.69 13.14 9.37
CA GLN A 4 0.58 13.48 8.46
C GLN A 4 -0.36 12.31 8.16
N MET A 5 -0.02 11.08 8.58
CA MET A 5 -0.90 9.91 8.40
C MET A 5 -2.11 9.98 9.33
N ARG A 6 -3.28 9.70 8.77
CA ARG A 6 -4.58 9.72 9.44
C ARG A 6 -5.34 8.47 9.05
N MET A 7 -6.06 7.91 10.00
CA MET A 7 -7.00 6.83 9.77
C MET A 7 -8.21 7.08 10.65
N GLY A 8 -9.40 6.85 10.08
CA GLY A 8 -10.67 6.90 10.80
C GLY A 8 -11.48 5.67 10.42
N VAL A 9 -12.27 5.18 11.37
CA VAL A 9 -13.21 4.09 11.16
C VAL A 9 -14.59 4.64 11.50
N TRP A 10 -15.53 4.49 10.56
CA TRP A 10 -16.94 4.84 10.74
C TRP A 10 -17.77 3.59 10.57
N ALA A 11 -18.81 3.46 11.38
CA ALA A 11 -19.74 2.34 11.34
C ALA A 11 -21.18 2.86 11.23
N ARG A 12 -22.04 2.05 10.61
CA ARG A 12 -23.48 2.30 10.62
C ARG A 12 -24.01 2.19 12.05
N LEU A 13 -25.03 2.99 12.38
CA LEU A 13 -25.59 3.06 13.73
C LEU A 13 -26.07 1.71 14.27
N ASP A 14 -26.59 0.84 13.40
CA ASP A 14 -27.05 -0.51 13.76
C ASP A 14 -25.92 -1.50 14.07
N VAL A 15 -24.68 -1.18 13.68
CA VAL A 15 -23.48 -1.98 13.98
C VAL A 15 -22.80 -1.51 15.26
N VAL A 16 -22.97 -0.23 15.66
CA VAL A 16 -22.25 0.41 16.77
C VAL A 16 -22.34 -0.39 18.08
N ALA A 17 -23.51 -0.94 18.41
CA ALA A 17 -23.70 -1.72 19.64
C ALA A 17 -22.88 -3.03 19.67
N GLY A 18 -22.47 -3.54 18.50
CA GLY A 18 -21.61 -4.70 18.37
C GLY A 18 -20.10 -4.37 18.37
N ILE A 19 -19.71 -3.09 18.34
CA ILE A 19 -18.31 -2.71 18.31
C ILE A 19 -17.71 -2.74 19.71
N LEU A 20 -16.68 -3.56 19.89
CA LEU A 20 -15.98 -3.75 21.17
C LEU A 20 -14.47 -3.65 20.98
N GLY A 21 -13.74 -3.44 22.07
CA GLY A 21 -12.27 -3.56 22.08
C GLY A 21 -11.58 -2.66 21.05
N LEU A 22 -11.96 -1.38 20.98
CA LEU A 22 -11.33 -0.41 20.10
C LEU A 22 -9.93 -0.06 20.62
N HIS A 23 -8.92 -0.31 19.78
CA HIS A 23 -7.53 0.02 20.01
C HIS A 23 -7.00 0.83 18.85
N SER A 24 -6.08 1.76 19.10
CA SER A 24 -5.37 2.47 18.05
C SER A 24 -3.93 2.68 18.45
N ASP A 25 -3.01 2.59 17.50
CA ASP A 25 -1.59 2.80 17.73
C ASP A 25 -0.90 3.40 16.49
N GLY A 26 0.35 3.83 16.63
CA GLY A 26 1.18 4.28 15.52
C GLY A 26 2.65 3.94 15.74
N GLU A 27 3.29 3.47 14.67
CA GLU A 27 4.69 3.06 14.66
C GLU A 27 5.46 3.92 13.64
N ALA A 28 6.52 4.60 14.09
CA ALA A 28 7.36 5.43 13.22
C ALA A 28 8.55 4.63 12.69
N CYS A 29 8.84 4.79 11.40
CA CYS A 29 9.96 4.13 10.73
C CYS A 29 11.16 5.05 10.53
N GLY A 30 12.37 4.47 10.49
CA GLY A 30 13.63 5.15 10.14
C GLY A 30 14.64 5.24 11.30
N LEU A 31 15.87 5.66 10.98
CA LEU A 31 16.97 5.79 11.95
C LEU A 31 16.58 6.72 13.12
N GLY A 32 16.37 6.11 14.28
CA GLY A 32 16.09 6.79 15.55
C GLY A 32 14.60 7.00 15.90
N HIS A 33 13.64 6.55 15.07
CA HIS A 33 12.19 6.75 15.29
C HIS A 33 11.73 8.22 15.43
N VAL A 34 12.57 9.21 15.11
CA VAL A 34 12.31 10.64 15.38
C VAL A 34 11.65 11.37 14.19
N VAL A 35 11.79 10.87 12.96
CA VAL A 35 11.26 11.57 11.76
C VAL A 35 9.89 11.01 11.37
N ALA A 36 8.83 11.62 11.92
CA ALA A 36 7.44 11.16 11.85
C ALA A 36 6.75 11.18 10.46
N ASN A 37 7.47 11.18 9.34
CA ASN A 37 6.87 11.23 7.98
C ASN A 37 6.78 9.86 7.28
N LYS A 38 7.28 8.79 7.91
CA LYS A 38 7.20 7.39 7.46
C LYS A 38 6.84 6.49 8.63
N GLY A 39 6.07 5.46 8.37
CA GLY A 39 5.55 4.59 9.42
C GLY A 39 4.15 4.07 9.13
N GLY A 40 3.46 3.63 10.17
CA GLY A 40 2.11 3.10 10.10
C GLY A 40 1.23 3.57 11.26
N VAL A 41 -0.07 3.64 11.01
CA VAL A 41 -1.10 3.80 12.03
C VAL A 41 -2.05 2.62 11.95
N GLY A 42 -2.52 2.19 13.12
CA GLY A 42 -3.33 1.00 13.29
C GLY A 42 -4.62 1.29 14.05
N ILE A 43 -5.72 0.63 13.68
CA ILE A 43 -6.94 0.55 14.49
C ILE A 43 -7.36 -0.92 14.52
N GLY A 44 -7.49 -1.47 15.73
CA GLY A 44 -8.05 -2.79 15.98
C GLY A 44 -9.41 -2.66 16.66
N LEU A 45 -10.37 -3.50 16.29
CA LEU A 45 -11.67 -3.58 16.95
C LEU A 45 -12.27 -4.97 16.79
N TRP A 46 -13.33 -5.22 17.55
CA TRP A 46 -14.21 -6.36 17.38
C TRP A 46 -15.55 -5.86 16.87
N VAL A 47 -16.14 -6.58 15.93
CA VAL A 47 -17.55 -6.44 15.54
C VAL A 47 -18.22 -7.76 15.90
N TRP A 48 -19.02 -7.74 16.98
CA TRP A 48 -19.52 -8.95 17.65
C TRP A 48 -18.38 -9.92 18.01
N ASP A 49 -18.38 -11.11 17.41
CA ASP A 49 -17.39 -12.17 17.61
C ASP A 49 -16.23 -12.11 16.61
N THR A 50 -16.20 -11.12 15.72
CA THR A 50 -15.20 -11.01 14.66
C THR A 50 -14.21 -9.88 14.92
N SER A 51 -12.93 -10.21 15.11
CA SER A 51 -11.86 -9.22 15.30
C SER A 51 -11.27 -8.74 13.98
N MET A 52 -11.09 -7.43 13.85
CA MET A 52 -10.57 -6.78 12.65
C MET A 52 -9.46 -5.79 13.01
N ALA A 53 -8.41 -5.75 12.21
CA ALA A 53 -7.39 -4.72 12.26
C ALA A 53 -7.25 -4.02 10.90
N PHE A 54 -7.14 -2.70 10.95
CA PHE A 54 -6.85 -1.84 9.81
C PHE A 54 -5.52 -1.17 10.06
N VAL A 55 -4.60 -1.28 9.10
CA VAL A 55 -3.29 -0.65 9.14
C VAL A 55 -3.15 0.24 7.92
N ALA A 56 -2.80 1.51 8.13
CA ALA A 56 -2.45 2.43 7.06
C ALA A 56 -0.98 2.84 7.20
N SER A 57 -0.19 2.70 6.13
CA SER A 57 1.24 3.05 6.17
C SER A 57 1.66 3.96 5.03
N HIS A 58 2.72 4.72 5.29
CA HIS A 58 3.46 5.48 4.29
C HIS A 58 4.92 5.03 4.37
N LEU A 59 5.35 4.20 3.41
CA LEU A 59 6.68 3.55 3.41
C LEU A 59 7.72 4.38 2.64
N ALA A 60 9.00 4.02 2.75
CA ALA A 60 10.12 4.73 2.15
C ALA A 60 9.91 5.00 0.64
N ALA A 61 10.06 6.26 0.26
CA ALA A 61 9.90 6.72 -1.12
C ALA A 61 11.16 6.42 -1.97
N HIS A 62 11.04 6.65 -3.29
CA HIS A 62 12.08 6.49 -4.32
C HIS A 62 12.25 5.07 -4.88
N GLN A 63 12.73 5.02 -6.12
CA GLN A 63 12.87 3.80 -6.94
C GLN A 63 13.66 2.70 -6.22
N ASN A 64 14.87 3.02 -5.76
CA ASN A 64 15.84 2.05 -5.27
C ASN A 64 15.74 1.77 -3.76
N GLN A 65 14.55 1.93 -3.16
CA GLN A 65 14.32 1.79 -1.72
C GLN A 65 13.45 0.56 -1.37
N THR A 66 13.39 -0.46 -2.24
CA THR A 66 12.60 -1.68 -2.03
C THR A 66 12.97 -2.38 -0.72
N LYS A 67 14.26 -2.59 -0.48
CA LYS A 67 14.73 -3.20 0.77
C LYS A 67 14.28 -2.39 2.00
N ARG A 68 14.39 -1.06 1.94
CA ARG A 68 13.95 -0.20 3.04
C ARG A 68 12.43 -0.26 3.26
N ARG A 69 11.62 -0.37 2.20
CA ARG A 69 10.17 -0.58 2.32
C ARG A 69 9.83 -1.92 2.99
N ASN A 70 10.58 -2.98 2.66
CA ASN A 70 10.42 -4.29 3.32
C ASN A 70 10.78 -4.21 4.82
N GLU A 71 11.83 -3.45 5.16
CA GLU A 71 12.20 -3.15 6.56
C GLU A 71 11.13 -2.31 7.26
N ASP A 72 10.63 -1.23 6.65
CA ASP A 72 9.54 -0.40 7.19
C ASP A 72 8.29 -1.26 7.49
N TYR A 73 7.90 -2.15 6.57
CA TYR A 73 6.81 -3.10 6.78
C TYR A 73 7.05 -3.98 8.02
N SER A 74 8.27 -4.52 8.17
CA SER A 74 8.62 -5.37 9.30
C SER A 74 8.64 -4.61 10.63
N GLU A 75 9.15 -3.38 10.62
CA GLU A 75 9.14 -2.46 11.77
C GLU A 75 7.68 -2.19 12.21
N ILE A 76 6.80 -1.82 11.28
CA ILE A 76 5.39 -1.53 11.58
C ILE A 76 4.66 -2.79 12.08
N ALA A 77 4.87 -3.94 11.44
CA ALA A 77 4.21 -5.19 11.81
C ALA A 77 4.60 -5.69 13.21
N GLY A 78 5.86 -5.49 13.63
CA GLY A 78 6.34 -5.84 14.98
C GLY A 78 6.11 -4.76 16.04
N GLY A 79 6.04 -3.50 15.62
CA GLY A 79 5.92 -2.33 16.48
C GLY A 79 4.49 -2.06 16.94
N LEU A 80 3.51 -2.10 16.01
CA LEU A 80 2.12 -1.77 16.30
C LEU A 80 1.53 -2.66 17.41
N LYS A 81 1.11 -2.02 18.51
CA LYS A 81 0.46 -2.64 19.66
C LYS A 81 -1.05 -2.56 19.52
N LEU A 82 -1.58 -3.34 18.58
CA LEU A 82 -3.01 -3.55 18.42
C LEU A 82 -3.44 -4.86 19.09
N GLY A 83 -4.68 -4.87 19.59
CA GLY A 83 -5.30 -6.09 20.14
C GLY A 83 -5.12 -6.22 21.65
N ARG A 84 -5.50 -7.38 22.17
CA ARG A 84 -5.60 -7.63 23.61
C ARG A 84 -4.27 -8.04 24.24
N TYR A 85 -3.36 -8.63 23.47
CA TYR A 85 -2.13 -9.24 23.98
C TYR A 85 -0.91 -8.58 23.35
N SER A 86 -0.21 -7.74 24.13
CA SER A 86 0.97 -6.99 23.69
C SER A 86 2.15 -7.85 23.21
N ASN A 87 2.15 -9.14 23.56
CA ASN A 87 3.22 -10.09 23.29
C ASN A 87 2.91 -11.05 22.12
N CYS A 88 1.73 -10.93 21.51
CA CYS A 88 1.37 -11.68 20.32
C CYS A 88 1.62 -10.81 19.09
N ASP A 89 1.99 -11.43 17.97
CA ASP A 89 2.12 -10.70 16.71
C ASP A 89 0.75 -10.18 16.23
N LEU A 90 0.76 -9.12 15.44
CA LEU A 90 -0.45 -8.48 14.92
C LEU A 90 -1.32 -9.48 14.13
N PHE A 91 -0.71 -10.36 13.36
CA PHE A 91 -1.42 -11.21 12.39
C PHE A 91 -2.06 -12.44 13.02
N SER A 92 -1.66 -12.82 14.24
CA SER A 92 -2.23 -13.94 14.99
C SER A 92 -3.36 -13.53 15.93
N GLN A 93 -3.62 -12.23 16.11
CA GLN A 93 -4.62 -11.73 17.06
C GLN A 93 -5.96 -11.32 16.44
N PHE A 94 -5.99 -11.12 15.12
CA PHE A 94 -7.16 -10.60 14.41
C PHE A 94 -7.62 -11.57 13.33
N HIS A 95 -8.92 -11.86 13.30
CA HIS A 95 -9.55 -12.69 12.27
C HIS A 95 -9.31 -12.14 10.87
N HIS A 96 -9.34 -10.81 10.74
CA HIS A 96 -9.05 -10.10 9.49
C HIS A 96 -8.09 -8.94 9.73
N VAL A 97 -7.06 -8.83 8.89
CA VAL A 97 -6.13 -7.69 8.88
C VAL A 97 -6.15 -7.09 7.48
N THR A 98 -6.52 -5.82 7.37
CA THR A 98 -6.42 -5.03 6.14
C THR A 98 -5.25 -4.06 6.26
N TRP A 99 -4.33 -4.08 5.31
CA TRP A 99 -3.19 -3.17 5.25
C TRP A 99 -3.26 -2.33 3.98
N MET A 100 -3.18 -1.01 4.12
CA MET A 100 -3.35 -0.08 3.01
C MET A 100 -2.40 1.12 3.10
N GLY A 101 -2.37 1.94 2.04
CA GLY A 101 -1.74 3.25 2.03
C GLY A 101 -0.73 3.43 0.89
N ASP A 102 0.08 4.49 1.00
CA ASP A 102 1.19 4.75 0.09
C ASP A 102 2.38 3.85 0.45
N LEU A 103 2.33 2.62 -0.07
CA LEU A 103 3.38 1.63 0.12
C LEU A 103 4.62 1.95 -0.71
N ASN A 104 4.54 2.90 -1.64
CA ASN A 104 5.66 3.48 -2.39
C ASN A 104 6.50 2.50 -3.24
N TYR A 105 6.08 1.24 -3.40
CA TYR A 105 6.70 0.31 -4.35
C TYR A 105 6.53 0.80 -5.79
N ARG A 106 7.54 0.57 -6.63
CA ARG A 106 7.66 1.09 -7.99
C ARG A 106 7.70 -0.04 -9.02
N LEU A 107 7.85 0.32 -10.28
CA LEU A 107 8.05 -0.63 -11.38
C LEU A 107 9.54 -0.74 -11.69
N ASP A 108 10.10 -1.94 -11.66
CA ASP A 108 11.49 -2.23 -12.03
C ASP A 108 11.57 -2.83 -13.43
N PHE A 109 12.09 -2.04 -14.36
CA PHE A 109 12.32 -2.41 -15.76
C PHE A 109 13.74 -2.95 -15.96
N ASN A 110 13.93 -3.82 -16.97
CA ASN A 110 15.25 -4.37 -17.28
C ASN A 110 16.17 -3.27 -17.87
N PRO A 111 17.28 -2.90 -17.21
CA PRO A 111 18.22 -1.92 -17.75
C PRO A 111 18.89 -2.33 -19.06
N GLU A 112 18.95 -3.64 -19.38
CA GLU A 112 19.47 -4.12 -20.66
C GLU A 112 18.55 -3.75 -21.83
N VAL A 113 17.24 -3.57 -21.57
CA VAL A 113 16.24 -3.23 -22.59
C VAL A 113 16.05 -1.71 -22.69
N PHE A 114 16.00 -1.02 -21.55
CA PHE A 114 15.63 0.40 -21.47
C PHE A 114 16.79 1.34 -21.07
N GLY A 115 18.01 0.80 -21.01
CA GLY A 115 19.23 1.51 -20.64
C GLY A 115 19.44 1.63 -19.12
N GLU A 116 20.66 2.01 -18.70
CA GLU A 116 21.05 2.14 -17.28
C GLU A 116 20.15 3.11 -16.48
N GLY A 117 19.50 4.06 -17.18
CA GLY A 117 18.57 5.02 -16.56
C GLY A 117 17.20 4.45 -16.20
N ALA A 118 16.86 3.22 -16.61
CA ALA A 118 15.51 2.65 -16.50
C ALA A 118 14.90 2.73 -15.09
N ASN A 119 15.72 2.46 -14.07
CA ASN A 119 15.33 2.50 -12.66
C ASN A 119 15.95 3.69 -11.92
N SER A 120 16.10 4.82 -12.62
CA SER A 120 16.53 6.08 -12.01
C SER A 120 15.32 6.89 -11.52
N LYS A 121 15.57 8.02 -10.85
CA LYS A 121 14.51 8.92 -10.35
C LYS A 121 13.62 9.45 -11.47
N THR A 122 14.21 9.79 -12.62
CA THR A 122 13.55 10.32 -13.80
C THR A 122 13.81 9.34 -14.93
N PRO A 123 12.80 8.57 -15.38
CA PRO A 123 13.02 7.53 -16.38
C PRO A 123 13.46 8.16 -17.72
N PRO A 124 14.20 7.41 -18.56
CA PRO A 124 14.42 7.78 -19.94
C PRO A 124 13.09 8.03 -20.65
N LYS A 125 13.06 8.99 -21.58
CA LYS A 125 11.84 9.36 -22.30
C LYS A 125 11.20 8.15 -22.99
N GLU A 126 12.01 7.29 -23.60
CA GLU A 126 11.53 6.08 -24.28
C GLU A 126 10.80 5.12 -23.35
N LEU A 127 11.34 4.90 -22.14
CA LEU A 127 10.66 4.08 -21.13
C LEU A 127 9.36 4.74 -20.66
N PHE A 128 9.39 6.05 -20.41
CA PHE A 128 8.19 6.79 -20.01
C PHE A 128 7.09 6.71 -21.07
N ASP A 129 7.41 6.99 -22.33
CA ASP A 129 6.48 6.88 -23.46
C ASP A 129 5.92 5.45 -23.60
N THR A 130 6.76 4.43 -23.36
CA THR A 130 6.36 3.02 -23.37
C THR A 130 5.33 2.71 -22.28
N ILE A 131 5.58 3.17 -21.05
CA ILE A 131 4.64 2.99 -19.93
C ILE A 131 3.31 3.71 -20.24
N GLU A 132 3.37 4.94 -20.76
CA GLU A 132 2.15 5.68 -21.15
C GLU A 132 1.35 4.93 -22.22
N LYS A 133 2.03 4.36 -23.23
CA LYS A 133 1.40 3.53 -24.25
C LYS A 133 0.72 2.29 -23.65
N MET A 134 1.42 1.56 -22.78
CA MET A 134 0.84 0.39 -22.09
C MET A 134 -0.39 0.77 -21.27
N VAL A 135 -0.38 1.94 -20.63
CA VAL A 135 -1.55 2.47 -19.90
C VAL A 135 -2.70 2.78 -20.84
N GLN A 136 -2.44 3.43 -22.00
CA GLN A 136 -3.46 3.72 -23.01
C GLN A 136 -4.09 2.43 -23.58
N GLU A 137 -3.28 1.40 -23.79
CA GLU A 137 -3.69 0.07 -24.27
C GLU A 137 -4.25 -0.83 -23.15
N LYS A 138 -4.33 -0.34 -21.91
CA LYS A 138 -4.81 -1.05 -20.72
C LYS A 138 -4.05 -2.35 -20.42
N GLN A 139 -2.77 -2.40 -20.75
CA GLN A 139 -1.86 -3.51 -20.49
C GLN A 139 -1.38 -3.53 -19.02
N PHE A 140 -2.31 -3.40 -18.08
CA PHE A 140 -2.00 -3.27 -16.65
C PHE A 140 -1.37 -4.53 -16.07
N ALA A 141 -1.83 -5.71 -16.50
CA ALA A 141 -1.25 -6.99 -16.07
C ALA A 141 0.23 -7.11 -16.46
N GLU A 142 0.60 -6.63 -17.65
CA GLU A 142 1.99 -6.62 -18.09
C GLU A 142 2.81 -5.59 -17.31
N LEU A 143 2.28 -4.38 -17.07
CA LEU A 143 2.91 -3.39 -16.19
C LEU A 143 3.17 -3.95 -14.78
N LEU A 144 2.22 -4.70 -14.22
CA LEU A 144 2.32 -5.30 -12.90
C LEU A 144 3.37 -6.41 -12.82
N SER A 145 3.79 -7.01 -13.94
CA SER A 145 4.94 -7.93 -13.95
C SER A 145 6.26 -7.25 -13.54
N TYR A 146 6.33 -5.93 -13.64
CA TYR A 146 7.46 -5.12 -13.20
C TYR A 146 7.34 -4.63 -11.76
N ASP A 147 6.18 -4.81 -11.10
CA ASP A 147 5.87 -4.25 -9.78
C ASP A 147 6.73 -4.85 -8.65
N GLN A 148 7.38 -3.98 -7.89
CA GLN A 148 8.26 -4.37 -6.80
C GLN A 148 7.52 -5.02 -5.62
N LEU A 149 6.27 -4.64 -5.33
CA LEU A 149 5.52 -5.24 -4.22
C LEU A 149 5.12 -6.68 -4.54
N ILE A 150 4.66 -6.93 -5.77
CA ILE A 150 4.37 -8.29 -6.24
C ILE A 150 5.62 -9.16 -6.11
N LYS A 151 6.77 -8.71 -6.63
CA LYS A 151 8.04 -9.44 -6.53
C LYS A 151 8.47 -9.68 -5.08
N ALA A 152 8.37 -8.67 -4.21
CA ALA A 152 8.73 -8.80 -2.80
C ALA A 152 7.83 -9.82 -2.06
N ARG A 153 6.54 -9.90 -2.41
CA ARG A 153 5.61 -10.90 -1.88
C ARG A 153 5.93 -12.31 -2.38
N GLU A 154 6.20 -12.47 -3.66
CA GLU A 154 6.61 -13.74 -4.27
C GLU A 154 7.90 -14.28 -3.66
N GLN A 155 8.86 -13.38 -3.40
CA GLN A 155 10.14 -13.69 -2.76
C GLN A 155 10.05 -13.82 -1.23
N ARG A 156 8.85 -13.61 -0.65
CA ARG A 156 8.57 -13.69 0.80
C ARG A 156 9.35 -12.67 1.64
N GLU A 157 9.69 -11.53 1.06
CA GLU A 157 10.41 -10.45 1.74
C GLU A 157 9.48 -9.45 2.45
N SER A 158 8.24 -9.32 1.99
CA SER A 158 7.22 -8.47 2.60
C SER A 158 5.80 -9.03 2.38
N PHE A 159 4.87 -8.65 3.26
CA PHE A 159 3.44 -8.99 3.14
C PHE A 159 3.15 -10.50 2.91
N LEU A 160 3.91 -11.38 3.58
CA LEU A 160 3.71 -12.82 3.48
C LEU A 160 2.30 -13.23 3.98
N GLY A 161 1.59 -14.02 3.15
CA GLY A 161 0.24 -14.49 3.46
C GLY A 161 -0.85 -13.43 3.25
N PHE A 162 -0.52 -12.24 2.75
CA PHE A 162 -1.51 -11.27 2.32
C PHE A 162 -1.96 -11.54 0.88
N HIS A 163 -3.24 -11.28 0.64
CA HIS A 163 -3.91 -11.24 -0.65
C HIS A 163 -4.08 -9.78 -1.09
N GLU A 164 -4.26 -9.59 -2.39
CA GLU A 164 -4.55 -8.29 -3.00
C GLU A 164 -5.57 -8.51 -4.13
N GLY A 165 -6.45 -7.53 -4.34
CA GLY A 165 -7.46 -7.59 -5.39
C GLY A 165 -6.81 -7.52 -6.77
N GLN A 166 -7.54 -7.94 -7.80
CA GLN A 166 -7.05 -7.78 -9.16
C GLN A 166 -6.97 -6.29 -9.50
N ILE A 167 -5.77 -5.78 -9.77
CA ILE A 167 -5.56 -4.40 -10.19
C ILE A 167 -5.92 -4.28 -11.67
N THR A 168 -7.04 -3.63 -11.96
CA THR A 168 -7.54 -3.36 -13.32
C THR A 168 -7.58 -1.87 -13.66
N HIS A 169 -6.86 -1.06 -12.89
CA HIS A 169 -6.77 0.39 -13.04
C HIS A 169 -5.32 0.80 -13.39
N PRO A 170 -5.09 2.01 -13.91
CA PRO A 170 -3.74 2.47 -14.24
C PRO A 170 -2.91 2.81 -12.98
N PRO A 171 -1.57 2.96 -13.10
CA PRO A 171 -0.71 3.48 -12.04
C PRO A 171 -1.23 4.80 -11.47
N THR A 172 -1.22 4.95 -10.15
CA THR A 172 -1.84 6.08 -9.44
C THR A 172 -0.90 7.24 -9.16
N PHE A 173 0.41 7.03 -9.32
CA PHE A 173 1.49 7.99 -9.12
C PHE A 173 2.42 8.01 -10.33
N LYS A 174 3.11 9.08 -10.72
CA LYS A 174 2.95 10.48 -10.31
C LYS A 174 2.15 11.20 -11.40
N VAL A 175 1.00 11.75 -11.04
CA VAL A 175 0.07 12.38 -11.98
C VAL A 175 -0.03 13.90 -11.78
N GLU A 176 -0.53 14.58 -12.80
CA GLU A 176 -0.97 15.96 -12.73
C GLU A 176 -2.14 16.12 -11.75
N ARG A 177 -2.21 17.28 -11.08
CA ARG A 177 -3.31 17.67 -10.18
C ARG A 177 -4.55 18.11 -10.97
N LYS A 178 -5.08 17.18 -11.76
CA LYS A 178 -6.18 17.38 -12.72
C LYS A 178 -7.05 16.13 -12.74
N LYS A 179 -8.26 16.24 -13.29
CA LYS A 179 -9.15 15.09 -13.51
C LYS A 179 -8.55 14.15 -14.56
N GLY A 180 -8.77 12.84 -14.39
CA GLY A 180 -8.19 11.81 -15.24
C GLY A 180 -6.74 11.48 -14.90
N ILE A 181 -6.11 10.66 -15.75
CA ILE A 181 -4.72 10.23 -15.63
C ILE A 181 -3.88 10.97 -16.67
N GLN A 182 -2.94 11.78 -16.18
CA GLN A 182 -1.91 12.41 -16.98
C GLN A 182 -0.62 12.37 -16.16
N TYR A 183 0.40 11.66 -16.65
CA TYR A 183 1.64 11.44 -15.90
C TYR A 183 2.62 12.60 -16.04
N ILE A 184 3.46 12.77 -15.03
CA ILE A 184 4.56 13.76 -15.03
C ILE A 184 5.88 13.01 -15.14
N SER A 185 6.66 13.29 -16.19
CA SER A 185 7.93 12.59 -16.50
C SER A 185 9.05 12.75 -15.47
N GLU A 186 8.87 13.58 -14.44
CA GLU A 186 9.78 13.67 -13.29
C GLU A 186 9.91 12.36 -12.51
N ARG A 187 8.93 11.45 -12.62
CA ARG A 187 8.92 10.13 -11.99
C ARG A 187 8.33 9.10 -12.94
N SER A 188 8.81 7.86 -12.84
CA SER A 188 8.14 6.74 -13.50
C SER A 188 6.75 6.50 -12.89
N PRO A 189 5.72 6.25 -13.71
CA PRO A 189 4.42 5.84 -13.20
C PRO A 189 4.51 4.55 -12.35
N ALA A 190 3.79 4.50 -11.22
CA ALA A 190 3.85 3.40 -10.26
C ALA A 190 2.52 3.18 -9.51
N TYR A 191 2.32 1.94 -9.06
CA TYR A 191 1.24 1.53 -8.16
C TYR A 191 1.69 1.69 -6.70
N CYS A 192 1.85 2.94 -6.28
CA CYS A 192 2.30 3.27 -4.92
C CYS A 192 1.21 2.99 -3.88
N ASP A 193 -0.05 3.22 -4.24
CA ASP A 193 -1.20 3.17 -3.35
C ASP A 193 -1.86 1.79 -3.44
N ARG A 194 -1.89 1.03 -2.34
CA ARG A 194 -2.25 -0.40 -2.34
C ARG A 194 -3.17 -0.77 -1.18
N ILE A 195 -3.96 -1.83 -1.37
CA ILE A 195 -4.84 -2.40 -0.34
C ILE A 195 -4.66 -3.92 -0.37
N LEU A 196 -4.17 -4.48 0.72
CA LEU A 196 -3.96 -5.90 0.92
C LEU A 196 -4.74 -6.38 2.14
N TRP A 197 -5.06 -7.66 2.18
CA TRP A 197 -5.68 -8.26 3.36
C TRP A 197 -5.15 -9.66 3.65
N ARG A 198 -5.22 -10.04 4.92
CA ARG A 198 -4.97 -11.38 5.41
C ARG A 198 -6.10 -11.78 6.32
N SER A 199 -6.51 -13.04 6.29
CA SER A 199 -7.52 -13.59 7.19
C SER A 199 -7.04 -14.92 7.75
N PHE A 200 -7.62 -15.37 8.86
CA PHE A 200 -7.39 -16.74 9.32
C PHE A 200 -7.90 -17.74 8.27
N ASP A 201 -7.20 -18.86 8.12
CA ASP A 201 -7.48 -19.86 7.09
C ASP A 201 -8.90 -20.45 7.15
N THR A 202 -9.54 -20.38 8.33
CA THR A 202 -10.91 -20.84 8.56
C THR A 202 -11.98 -19.84 8.12
N LEU A 203 -11.59 -18.64 7.68
CA LEU A 203 -12.50 -17.55 7.36
C LEU A 203 -12.44 -17.18 5.88
N MET A 204 -13.60 -16.84 5.34
CA MET A 204 -13.72 -16.39 3.96
C MET A 204 -13.45 -14.89 3.87
N SER A 205 -12.67 -14.48 2.88
CA SER A 205 -12.49 -13.08 2.50
C SER A 205 -12.41 -12.99 0.98
N GLN A 206 -13.05 -11.96 0.42
CA GLN A 206 -13.05 -11.71 -1.01
C GLN A 206 -13.05 -10.20 -1.25
N CYS A 207 -12.25 -9.77 -2.22
CA CYS A 207 -12.34 -8.42 -2.78
C CYS A 207 -13.42 -8.42 -3.86
N SER A 208 -14.44 -7.57 -3.69
CA SER A 208 -15.45 -7.34 -4.74
C SER A 208 -14.93 -6.40 -5.81
N ASP A 209 -14.32 -5.29 -5.38
CA ASP A 209 -13.88 -4.20 -6.23
C ASP A 209 -12.56 -3.61 -5.72
N LEU A 210 -11.69 -3.25 -6.66
CA LEU A 210 -10.46 -2.49 -6.42
C LEU A 210 -10.25 -1.56 -7.63
N TRP A 211 -10.30 -0.25 -7.41
CA TRP A 211 -10.32 0.74 -8.48
C TRP A 211 -9.66 2.05 -8.02
N SER A 212 -9.26 2.89 -8.98
CA SER A 212 -8.67 4.19 -8.69
C SER A 212 -9.63 5.36 -8.98
N GLY A 213 -9.71 6.31 -8.04
CA GLY A 213 -10.52 7.52 -8.10
C GLY A 213 -9.99 8.61 -9.02
N ASN A 214 -9.97 8.35 -10.33
CA ASN A 214 -9.30 9.22 -11.31
C ASN A 214 -9.93 10.62 -11.47
N GLU A 215 -11.18 10.80 -11.03
CA GLU A 215 -11.86 12.11 -11.03
C GLU A 215 -11.35 13.07 -9.94
N VAL A 216 -10.61 12.57 -8.95
CA VAL A 216 -10.02 13.39 -7.89
C VAL A 216 -8.74 14.06 -8.42
N SER A 217 -8.66 15.38 -8.24
CA SER A 217 -7.63 16.23 -8.85
C SER A 217 -6.75 16.99 -7.85
N SER A 218 -6.92 16.78 -6.54
CA SER A 218 -6.22 17.55 -5.50
C SER A 218 -4.78 17.12 -5.24
N SER A 219 -4.39 15.92 -5.69
CA SER A 219 -3.10 15.29 -5.40
C SER A 219 -2.40 14.81 -6.68
N ASP A 220 -1.09 14.59 -6.60
CA ASP A 220 -0.29 13.88 -7.59
C ASP A 220 -0.34 12.34 -7.44
N HIS A 221 -1.19 11.87 -6.51
CA HIS A 221 -1.69 10.50 -6.41
C HIS A 221 -3.20 10.46 -6.71
N LYS A 222 -3.67 9.34 -7.25
CA LYS A 222 -5.11 9.03 -7.30
C LYS A 222 -5.52 8.19 -6.09
N PRO A 223 -6.68 8.47 -5.46
CA PRO A 223 -7.24 7.58 -4.44
C PRO A 223 -7.41 6.15 -4.98
N VAL A 224 -7.23 5.17 -4.10
CA VAL A 224 -7.50 3.74 -4.31
C VAL A 224 -8.45 3.27 -3.24
#